data_AF-A0A2T5GMY0-F1
#
_entry.id   AF-A0A2T5GMY0-F1
#
_cell.length_a   1.000
_cell.length_b   1.000
_cell.length_c   1.000
_cell.angle_alpha   90.00
_cell.angle_beta   90.00
_cell.angle_gamma   90.00
#
_symmetry.space_group_name_H-M   'P 1'
#
loop_
_entity.id
_entity.type
_entity.pdbx_description
1 polymer ?
#
loop_
_entity_poly.entity_id
_entity_poly.type
_entity_poly.pdbx_seq_one_letter_code
_entity_poly.pdbx_strand_id
1 'polypeptide(L)'
;MRETGQFDVGVLLDLDKVVGLRGGAFQATVTYRRGRDLGADANLGVLQQVQEVYGRGQTVRLTQFWYEQMLGEKLELKIGRTNPGEDFASFSCYFQNLSFCGAPPGNLNGDYWQNWPISQWGARLRYDVNDHLTLKTAAYEVNPRNLDNDFVIGHFHGATGALIPVEAEWRRGYDDGRVGAYKVSGWVNTSNGDDVFYDLNRRPIAITGLEPLRRSARYGVYFNIQQQVTGTSKDGKSVTGLSVFLNATQADRATSTTDNQIAAGLFYKGLVPWRPNDILGFGVARTNVNGRVARGQELDPTRPAVQDAEYASEIYYSVHPTKWLELRPNVQWVHNPGGVHDANDVAVLGLKGAITL
;
A
#
# COMPACT_ATOMS: atom_id res chain seq x y z
N MET A 1 -25.02 0.11 -6.85
CA MET A 1 -24.20 1.33 -6.74
C MET A 1 -23.79 1.54 -5.29
N ARG A 2 -22.51 1.78 -5.02
CA ARG A 2 -21.95 2.11 -3.69
C ARG A 2 -20.94 3.23 -3.85
N GLU A 3 -20.79 4.02 -2.79
CA GLU A 3 -19.82 5.11 -2.69
C GLU A 3 -19.05 4.96 -1.38
N THR A 4 -17.77 5.32 -1.45
CA THR A 4 -16.90 5.52 -0.29
C THR A 4 -16.03 6.73 -0.60
N GLY A 5 -15.68 7.48 0.42
CA GLY A 5 -14.95 8.74 0.28
C GLY A 5 -14.01 8.98 1.44
N GLN A 6 -13.00 9.81 1.17
CA GLN A 6 -12.02 10.27 2.14
C GLN A 6 -11.91 11.79 2.07
N PHE A 7 -11.84 12.42 3.23
CA PHE A 7 -11.55 13.83 3.39
C PHE A 7 -10.33 13.99 4.28
N ASP A 8 -9.35 14.76 3.81
CA ASP A 8 -8.09 14.99 4.50
C ASP A 8 -7.91 16.48 4.76
N VAL A 9 -7.53 16.83 5.99
CA VAL A 9 -7.07 18.17 6.35
C VAL A 9 -5.73 18.02 7.02
N GLY A 10 -4.72 18.70 6.47
CA GLY A 10 -3.38 18.67 7.02
C GLY A 10 -2.65 19.99 6.92
N VAL A 11 -1.58 20.09 7.68
CA VAL A 11 -0.63 21.20 7.68
C VAL A 11 0.77 20.65 7.58
N LEU A 12 1.54 21.20 6.65
CA LEU A 12 2.99 21.00 6.53
C LEU A 12 3.67 22.31 6.88
N LEU A 13 4.48 22.30 7.94
CA LEU A 13 5.23 23.47 8.39
C LEU A 13 6.71 23.32 8.00
N ASP A 14 7.22 24.34 7.32
CA ASP A 14 8.64 24.56 7.06
C ASP A 14 9.25 25.26 8.27
N LEU A 15 9.98 24.53 9.12
CA LEU A 15 10.44 25.05 10.41
C LEU A 15 11.60 26.04 10.29
N ASP A 16 12.29 26.08 9.14
CA ASP A 16 13.26 27.14 8.84
C ASP A 16 12.54 28.49 8.77
N LYS A 17 11.37 28.53 8.13
CA LYS A 17 10.57 29.75 8.01
C LYS A 17 9.80 30.12 9.28
N VAL A 18 9.36 29.14 10.05
CA VAL A 18 8.50 29.38 11.23
C VAL A 18 9.32 29.72 12.48
N VAL A 19 10.42 28.99 12.72
CA VAL A 19 11.22 29.12 13.96
C VAL A 19 12.73 29.21 13.71
N GLY A 20 13.18 29.29 12.45
CA GLY A 20 14.60 29.36 12.09
C GLY A 20 15.35 28.02 12.18
N LEU A 21 14.63 26.90 12.27
CA LEU A 21 15.22 25.57 12.37
C LEU A 21 15.45 24.97 10.98
N ARG A 22 16.64 25.23 10.43
CA ARG A 22 17.04 24.75 9.09
C ARG A 22 16.90 23.24 8.94
N GLY A 23 16.28 22.84 7.83
CA GLY A 23 16.07 21.44 7.48
C GLY A 23 15.03 20.72 8.36
N GLY A 24 14.29 21.45 9.18
CA GLY A 24 13.20 20.93 9.99
C GLY A 24 11.84 21.04 9.29
N ALA A 25 11.02 20.01 9.41
CA ALA A 25 9.63 20.00 8.96
C ALA A 25 8.70 19.37 10.00
N PHE A 26 7.45 19.80 10.04
CA PHE A 26 6.41 19.19 10.87
C PHE A 26 5.15 18.98 10.04
N GLN A 27 4.58 17.78 10.11
CA GLN A 27 3.32 17.43 9.43
C GLN A 27 2.29 16.96 10.45
N ALA A 28 1.07 17.49 10.33
CA ALA A 28 -0.10 16.94 10.98
C ALA A 28 -1.24 16.80 9.96
N THR A 29 -1.86 15.62 9.89
CA THR A 29 -2.99 15.34 8.99
C THR A 29 -4.06 14.53 9.71
N VAL A 30 -5.31 14.98 9.62
CA VAL A 30 -6.49 14.26 10.06
C VAL A 30 -7.27 13.81 8.82
N THR A 31 -7.63 12.53 8.80
CA THR A 31 -8.40 11.92 7.73
C THR A 31 -9.74 11.46 8.25
N TYR A 32 -10.80 11.68 7.49
CA TYR A 32 -12.12 11.12 7.71
C TYR A 32 -12.52 10.24 6.52
N ARG A 33 -12.80 8.96 6.76
CA ARG A 33 -13.37 8.05 5.76
C ARG A 33 -14.85 7.80 6.02
N ARG A 34 -15.64 7.65 4.96
CA ARG A 34 -17.07 7.32 5.04
C ARG A 34 -17.50 6.41 3.88
N GLY A 35 -18.70 5.83 3.99
CA GLY A 35 -19.34 5.09 2.91
C GLY A 35 -19.20 3.57 3.05
N ARG A 36 -19.45 2.84 1.97
CA ARG A 36 -19.65 1.38 1.97
C ARG A 36 -18.77 0.68 0.95
N ASP A 37 -18.40 -0.56 1.26
CA ASP A 37 -17.65 -1.43 0.36
C ASP A 37 -18.57 -2.16 -0.61
N LEU A 38 -18.38 -1.92 -1.91
CA LEU A 38 -19.06 -2.69 -2.95
C LEU A 38 -18.71 -4.18 -2.88
N GLY A 39 -17.46 -4.53 -2.55
CA GLY A 39 -16.98 -5.91 -2.46
C GLY A 39 -17.78 -6.74 -1.46
N ALA A 40 -17.85 -6.26 -0.22
CA ALA A 40 -18.66 -6.88 0.82
C ALA A 40 -20.17 -6.84 0.50
N ASP A 41 -20.70 -5.69 0.08
CA ASP A 41 -22.16 -5.53 -0.10
C ASP A 41 -22.74 -6.34 -1.26
N ALA A 42 -21.97 -6.56 -2.31
CA ALA A 42 -22.36 -7.37 -3.46
C ALA A 42 -21.82 -8.81 -3.37
N ASN A 43 -21.18 -9.17 -2.25
CA ASN A 43 -20.56 -10.47 -2.01
C ASN A 43 -19.64 -10.90 -3.17
N LEU A 44 -18.78 -9.98 -3.61
CA LEU A 44 -17.90 -10.21 -4.77
C LEU A 44 -16.80 -11.24 -4.46
N GLY A 45 -16.53 -11.53 -3.18
CA GLY A 45 -15.55 -12.54 -2.76
C GLY A 45 -14.09 -12.15 -3.04
N VAL A 46 -13.81 -10.89 -3.37
CA VAL A 46 -12.48 -10.44 -3.81
C VAL A 46 -11.43 -10.39 -2.69
N LEU A 47 -10.16 -10.70 -3.01
CA LEU A 47 -9.02 -10.58 -2.09
C LEU A 47 -8.56 -9.13 -1.93
N GLN A 48 -8.68 -8.34 -3.00
CA GLN A 48 -8.31 -6.93 -3.01
C GLN A 48 -9.54 -6.06 -3.27
N GLN A 49 -9.64 -4.95 -2.55
CA GLN A 49 -10.80 -4.07 -2.64
C GLN A 49 -10.89 -3.41 -4.02
N VAL A 50 -12.10 -3.38 -4.58
CA VAL A 50 -12.43 -2.64 -5.82
C VAL A 50 -12.56 -1.12 -5.58
N GLN A 51 -12.53 -0.71 -4.30
CA GLN A 51 -12.54 0.67 -3.83
C GLN A 51 -11.48 0.84 -2.73
N GLU A 52 -10.24 1.14 -3.10
CA GLU A 52 -9.08 1.29 -2.17
C GLU A 52 -9.32 2.26 -1.00
N VAL A 53 -10.17 3.27 -1.23
CA VAL A 53 -10.43 4.32 -0.24
C VAL A 53 -11.36 3.83 0.88
N TYR A 54 -12.01 2.68 0.72
CA TYR A 54 -12.80 2.08 1.79
C TYR A 54 -11.89 1.37 2.80
N GLY A 55 -12.26 1.43 4.08
CA GLY A 55 -11.71 0.56 5.11
C GLY A 55 -11.17 1.30 6.31
N ARG A 56 -10.57 0.54 7.24
CA ARG A 56 -10.00 1.06 8.49
C ARG A 56 -11.03 1.82 9.34
N GLY A 57 -12.28 1.36 9.32
CA GLY A 57 -13.31 1.77 10.27
C GLY A 57 -14.29 2.84 9.81
N GLN A 58 -14.07 3.49 8.66
CA GLN A 58 -14.95 4.58 8.17
C GLN A 58 -15.18 5.66 9.26
N THR A 59 -14.08 6.13 9.85
CA THR A 59 -14.04 7.04 11.01
C THR A 59 -13.00 8.14 10.80
N VAL A 60 -12.89 9.05 11.78
CA VAL A 60 -11.86 10.10 11.84
C VAL A 60 -10.58 9.51 12.46
N ARG A 61 -9.43 9.76 11.84
CA ARG A 61 -8.11 9.28 12.31
C ARG A 61 -7.07 10.39 12.24
N LEU A 62 -6.19 10.44 13.23
CA LEU A 62 -4.91 11.15 13.11
C LEU A 62 -3.99 10.30 12.23
N THR A 63 -3.73 10.75 11.02
CA THR A 63 -3.06 9.95 9.99
C THR A 63 -1.58 10.29 9.85
N GLN A 64 -1.23 11.55 10.09
CA GLN A 64 0.16 11.99 10.21
C GLN A 64 0.27 12.93 11.41
N PHE A 65 1.34 12.76 12.18
CA PHE A 65 1.74 13.67 13.27
C PHE A 65 3.21 13.45 13.56
N TRP A 66 4.08 13.99 12.71
CA TRP A 66 5.51 13.71 12.76
C TRP A 66 6.35 14.97 12.56
N TYR A 67 7.59 14.87 13.02
CA TYR A 67 8.65 15.84 12.85
C TYR A 67 9.80 15.21 12.06
N GLU A 68 10.34 15.95 11.09
CA GLU A 68 11.52 15.58 10.31
C GLU A 68 12.63 16.61 10.49
N GLN A 69 13.89 16.15 10.51
CA GLN A 69 15.07 16.99 10.62
C GLN A 69 16.22 16.44 9.79
N MET A 70 16.80 17.30 8.95
CA MET A 70 18.09 17.04 8.31
C MET A 70 19.23 17.20 9.33
N LEU A 71 20.09 16.18 9.39
CA LEU A 71 21.29 16.09 10.20
C LEU A 71 22.51 16.16 9.26
N GLY A 72 22.94 17.39 8.96
CA GLY A 72 23.91 17.65 7.88
C GLY A 72 23.24 17.61 6.51
N GLU A 73 23.97 17.17 5.49
CA GLU A 73 23.50 17.21 4.09
C GLU A 73 22.87 15.91 3.60
N LYS A 74 23.14 14.77 4.26
CA LYS A 74 22.82 13.43 3.75
C LYS A 74 21.91 12.59 4.62
N LEU A 75 21.75 12.94 5.90
CA LEU A 75 21.01 12.14 6.87
C LEU A 75 19.75 12.88 7.30
N GLU A 76 18.61 12.19 7.27
CA GLU A 76 17.31 12.73 7.68
C GLU A 76 16.68 11.81 8.72
N LEU A 77 16.29 12.39 9.86
CA LEU A 77 15.55 11.71 10.91
C LEU A 77 14.08 12.16 10.87
N LYS A 78 13.17 11.19 10.84
CA LYS A 78 11.73 11.38 11.06
C LYS A 78 11.32 10.69 12.34
N ILE A 79 10.49 11.35 13.16
CA ILE A 79 9.93 10.76 14.37
C ILE A 79 8.50 11.26 14.62
N GLY A 80 7.62 10.39 15.09
CA GLY A 80 6.27 10.74 15.51
C GLY A 80 5.28 9.64 15.16
N ARG A 81 4.06 10.02 14.81
CA ARG A 81 3.07 9.11 14.27
C ARG A 81 2.99 9.24 12.76
N THR A 82 3.22 8.12 12.08
CA THR A 82 3.24 8.03 10.62
C THR A 82 2.80 6.63 10.22
N ASN A 83 2.85 6.30 8.94
CA ASN A 83 2.53 4.98 8.41
C ASN A 83 3.71 4.44 7.58
N PRO A 84 4.01 3.14 7.63
CA PRO A 84 5.13 2.58 6.87
C PRO A 84 5.00 2.77 5.36
N GLY A 85 3.78 2.75 4.81
CA GLY A 85 3.51 2.87 3.38
C GLY A 85 3.82 4.25 2.77
N GLU A 86 3.93 5.28 3.60
CA GLU A 86 4.39 6.61 3.20
C GLU A 86 5.90 6.65 2.93
N ASP A 87 6.67 5.91 3.72
CA ASP A 87 8.13 5.94 3.71
C ASP A 87 8.74 4.78 2.90
N PHE A 88 8.10 3.61 2.89
CA PHE A 88 8.57 2.33 2.34
C PHE A 88 7.56 1.71 1.39
N ALA A 89 8.02 1.05 0.32
CA ALA A 89 7.16 0.50 -0.74
C ALA A 89 6.20 1.54 -1.36
N SER A 90 6.49 2.83 -1.17
CA SER A 90 5.60 3.92 -1.59
C SER A 90 5.39 3.88 -3.10
N PHE A 91 4.12 3.85 -3.50
CA PHE A 91 3.69 3.80 -4.89
C PHE A 91 2.45 4.66 -5.07
N SER A 92 2.19 5.11 -6.30
CA SER A 92 1.03 5.95 -6.60
C SER A 92 -0.28 5.24 -6.23
N CYS A 93 -1.32 6.02 -5.97
CA CYS A 93 -2.68 5.51 -5.80
C CYS A 93 -3.60 6.13 -6.85
N TYR A 94 -3.23 6.00 -8.14
CA TYR A 94 -4.04 6.55 -9.23
C TYR A 94 -5.25 5.67 -9.58
N PHE A 95 -5.04 4.35 -9.57
CA PHE A 95 -6.07 3.33 -9.73
C PHE A 95 -7.08 3.34 -8.57
N GLN A 96 -8.24 2.74 -8.79
CA GLN A 96 -9.28 2.57 -7.77
C GLN A 96 -9.20 1.21 -7.07
N ASN A 97 -8.72 0.17 -7.76
CA ASN A 97 -8.47 -1.15 -7.20
C ASN A 97 -7.22 -1.15 -6.31
N LEU A 98 -7.34 -1.75 -5.13
CA LEU A 98 -6.28 -1.76 -4.12
C LEU A 98 -5.01 -2.48 -4.58
N SER A 99 -5.11 -3.42 -5.52
CA SER A 99 -3.95 -4.14 -6.08
C SER A 99 -2.92 -3.20 -6.75
N PHE A 100 -3.34 -1.99 -7.12
CA PHE A 100 -2.51 -1.00 -7.83
C PHE A 100 -2.39 0.33 -7.06
N CYS A 101 -2.75 0.35 -5.78
CA CYS A 101 -2.75 1.56 -4.96
C CYS A 101 -1.92 1.38 -3.69
N GLY A 102 -1.03 2.34 -3.45
CA GLY A 102 -0.27 2.44 -2.20
C GLY A 102 0.78 1.35 -2.05
N ALA A 103 1.20 1.08 -0.81
CA ALA A 103 2.26 0.15 -0.48
C ALA A 103 1.75 -1.30 -0.36
N PRO A 104 2.09 -2.22 -1.29
CA PRO A 104 1.55 -3.59 -1.31
C PRO A 104 1.80 -4.43 -0.04
N PRO A 105 2.93 -4.30 0.70
CA PRO A 105 3.10 -5.03 1.95
C PRO A 105 1.95 -4.84 2.94
N GLY A 106 1.40 -3.62 3.03
CA GLY A 106 0.25 -3.33 3.90
C GLY A 106 -1.11 -3.79 3.37
N ASN A 107 -1.19 -4.11 2.07
CA ASN A 107 -2.38 -4.72 1.47
C ASN A 107 -2.43 -6.23 1.75
N LEU A 108 -1.26 -6.86 1.89
CA LEU A 108 -1.11 -8.29 2.25
C LEU A 108 -1.13 -8.53 3.76
N ASN A 109 -0.48 -7.65 4.52
CA ASN A 109 -0.21 -7.82 5.95
C ASN A 109 -0.69 -6.61 6.75
N GLY A 110 -1.94 -6.22 6.51
CA GLY A 110 -2.53 -5.00 7.03
C GLY A 110 -2.73 -4.96 8.55
N ASP A 111 -2.43 -6.05 9.26
CA ASP A 111 -2.51 -6.15 10.72
C ASP A 111 -1.28 -5.56 11.42
N TYR A 112 -0.08 -5.72 10.85
CA TYR A 112 1.16 -5.14 11.38
C TYR A 112 1.82 -4.09 10.49
N TRP A 113 1.56 -4.10 9.17
CA TRP A 113 1.94 -3.04 8.24
C TRP A 113 0.70 -2.17 7.97
N GLN A 114 0.52 -1.11 8.75
CA GLN A 114 -0.71 -0.32 8.71
C GLN A 114 -0.47 0.92 7.84
N ASN A 115 -0.88 0.84 6.57
CA ASN A 115 -0.84 1.99 5.65
C ASN A 115 -1.81 3.11 6.08
N TRP A 116 -1.69 4.27 5.42
CA TRP A 116 -2.70 5.33 5.43
C TRP A 116 -4.13 4.73 5.34
N PRO A 117 -5.09 5.16 6.16
CA PRO A 117 -5.06 6.33 7.06
C PRO A 117 -4.65 6.01 8.50
N ILE A 118 -4.19 4.80 8.79
CA ILE A 118 -3.72 4.46 10.14
C ILE A 118 -2.36 5.12 10.38
N SER A 119 -2.14 5.61 11.59
CA SER A 119 -0.81 6.04 12.04
C SER A 119 -0.32 5.15 13.19
N GLN A 120 0.98 5.00 13.29
CA GLN A 120 1.71 4.22 14.30
C GLN A 120 2.87 5.08 14.81
N TRP A 121 3.25 4.94 16.08
CA TRP A 121 4.50 5.55 16.55
C TRP A 121 5.67 4.96 15.76
N GLY A 122 6.61 5.80 15.34
CA GLY A 122 7.78 5.31 14.66
C GLY A 122 8.86 6.35 14.47
N ALA A 123 10.03 5.85 14.08
CA ALA A 123 11.16 6.66 13.68
C ALA A 123 11.80 6.08 12.42
N ARG A 124 12.13 6.94 11.45
CA ARG A 124 12.76 6.57 10.18
C ARG A 124 14.04 7.35 10.00
N LEU A 125 15.10 6.64 9.61
CA LEU A 125 16.34 7.22 9.11
C LEU A 125 16.38 7.06 7.59
N ARG A 126 16.71 8.15 6.91
CA ARG A 126 17.01 8.17 5.48
C ARG A 126 18.42 8.71 5.29
N TYR A 127 19.20 8.02 4.46
CA TYR A 127 20.58 8.39 4.14
C TYR A 127 20.76 8.44 2.62
N ASP A 128 21.07 9.62 2.09
CA ASP A 128 21.37 9.83 0.68
C ASP A 128 22.87 9.54 0.43
N VAL A 129 23.16 8.38 -0.13
CA VAL A 129 24.55 7.92 -0.38
C VAL A 129 25.20 8.81 -1.44
N ASN A 130 24.47 9.05 -2.52
CA ASN A 130 24.78 9.94 -3.64
C ASN A 130 23.46 10.40 -4.30
N ASP A 131 23.56 11.16 -5.40
CA ASP A 131 22.40 11.77 -6.09
C ASP A 131 21.40 10.75 -6.67
N HIS A 132 21.77 9.48 -6.75
CA HIS A 132 20.94 8.41 -7.30
C HIS A 132 20.52 7.37 -6.27
N LEU A 133 21.27 7.15 -5.20
CA LEU A 133 21.04 6.05 -4.25
C LEU A 133 20.72 6.57 -2.86
N THR A 134 19.53 6.21 -2.38
CA THR A 134 19.05 6.48 -1.02
C THR A 134 18.85 5.16 -0.28
N LEU A 135 19.29 5.11 0.98
CA LEU A 135 19.02 4.01 1.90
C LEU A 135 18.06 4.49 2.99
N LYS A 136 17.07 3.66 3.35
CA LYS A 136 16.10 3.95 4.42
C LYS A 136 16.01 2.77 5.37
N THR A 137 15.84 3.07 6.65
CA THR A 137 15.46 2.10 7.68
C THR A 137 14.53 2.77 8.69
N ALA A 138 13.69 1.99 9.36
CA ALA A 138 12.80 2.52 10.38
C ALA A 138 12.49 1.48 11.46
N ALA A 139 11.89 1.96 12.54
CA ALA A 139 11.19 1.14 13.51
C ALA A 139 9.80 1.75 13.72
N TYR A 140 8.75 0.96 13.46
CA TYR A 140 7.36 1.32 13.70
C TYR A 140 6.78 0.42 14.79
N GLU A 141 6.07 1.01 15.73
CA GLU A 141 5.29 0.31 16.76
C GLU A 141 4.23 -0.56 16.09
N VAL A 142 4.20 -1.85 16.40
CA VAL A 142 3.07 -2.73 16.06
C VAL A 142 2.14 -2.79 17.26
N ASN A 143 0.99 -2.14 17.13
CA ASN A 143 -0.03 -2.08 18.17
C ASN A 143 -1.41 -2.29 17.52
N PRO A 144 -2.07 -3.44 17.77
CA PRO A 144 -3.37 -3.76 17.19
C PRO A 144 -4.44 -2.71 17.52
N ARG A 145 -4.32 -1.99 18.64
CA ARG A 145 -5.27 -0.96 19.06
C ARG A 145 -5.34 0.23 18.10
N ASN A 146 -4.29 0.47 17.29
CA ASN A 146 -4.37 1.49 16.24
C ASN A 146 -5.48 1.21 15.21
N LEU A 147 -6.03 -0.01 15.17
CA LEU A 147 -7.17 -0.40 14.33
C LEU A 147 -8.54 -0.19 15.01
N ASP A 148 -8.58 0.13 16.31
CA ASP A 148 -9.80 0.52 17.00
C ASP A 148 -10.42 1.75 16.30
N ASN A 149 -11.75 1.87 16.32
CA ASN A 149 -12.47 2.91 15.56
C ASN A 149 -12.60 4.25 16.29
N ASP A 150 -11.92 4.39 17.42
CA ASP A 150 -11.90 5.60 18.23
C ASP A 150 -10.88 6.62 17.69
N PHE A 151 -11.22 7.91 17.78
CA PHE A 151 -10.23 8.96 17.54
C PHE A 151 -9.26 9.04 18.71
N VAL A 152 -7.98 8.78 18.44
CA VAL A 152 -6.90 8.90 19.43
C VAL A 152 -5.72 9.63 18.83
N ILE A 153 -5.03 10.43 19.66
CA ILE A 153 -3.74 11.01 19.28
C ILE A 153 -2.68 9.91 19.22
N GLY A 154 -2.81 8.86 20.01
CA GLY A 154 -2.01 7.65 19.94
C GLY A 154 -2.23 6.75 21.14
N HIS A 155 -1.94 5.47 20.97
CA HIS A 155 -1.87 4.53 22.08
C HIS A 155 -0.45 4.52 22.65
N PHE A 156 -0.34 4.41 23.98
CA PHE A 156 0.93 4.32 24.71
C PHE A 156 1.07 2.99 25.45
N HIS A 157 0.16 2.05 25.19
CA HIS A 157 0.15 0.70 25.72
C HIS A 157 -0.56 -0.24 24.73
N GLY A 158 -0.30 -1.54 24.86
CA GLY A 158 -0.86 -2.57 23.96
C GLY A 158 0.01 -2.90 22.75
N ALA A 159 1.20 -2.29 22.63
CA ALA A 159 2.18 -2.67 21.63
C ALA A 159 2.58 -4.15 21.78
N THR A 160 2.59 -4.87 20.67
CA THR A 160 2.92 -6.30 20.62
C THR A 160 4.26 -6.58 19.96
N GLY A 161 4.88 -5.57 19.33
CA GLY A 161 6.19 -5.68 18.70
C GLY A 161 6.56 -4.43 17.92
N ALA A 162 7.52 -4.59 17.01
CA ALA A 162 8.00 -3.55 16.11
C ALA A 162 8.16 -4.09 14.69
N LEU A 163 7.83 -3.25 13.71
CA LEU A 163 8.07 -3.46 12.28
C LEU A 163 9.32 -2.67 11.88
N ILE A 164 10.29 -3.38 11.30
CA ILE A 164 11.61 -2.88 10.94
C ILE A 164 11.84 -3.13 9.45
N PRO A 165 11.50 -2.18 8.57
CA PRO A 165 11.82 -2.24 7.14
C PRO A 165 13.19 -1.63 6.83
N VAL A 166 13.85 -2.17 5.81
CA VAL A 166 15.04 -1.59 5.19
C VAL A 166 14.82 -1.49 3.69
N GLU A 167 15.06 -0.34 3.07
CA GLU A 167 14.87 -0.12 1.63
C GLU A 167 16.07 0.58 1.02
N ALA A 168 16.51 0.09 -0.14
CA ALA A 168 17.40 0.80 -1.04
C ALA A 168 16.59 1.29 -2.23
N GLU A 169 16.65 2.59 -2.50
CA GLU A 169 15.98 3.25 -3.61
C GLU A 169 17.02 3.86 -4.54
N TRP A 170 16.99 3.44 -5.81
CA TRP A 170 17.82 3.99 -6.87
C TRP A 170 16.97 4.79 -7.85
N ARG A 171 17.35 6.04 -8.14
CA ARG A 171 16.65 6.96 -9.03
C ARG A 171 17.51 7.39 -10.21
N ARG A 172 16.89 7.47 -11.38
CA ARG A 172 17.43 8.00 -12.63
C ARG A 172 16.55 9.10 -13.22
N GLY A 173 17.11 9.88 -14.14
CA GLY A 173 16.37 10.90 -14.90
C GLY A 173 16.94 12.32 -14.84
N TYR A 174 18.17 12.50 -14.35
CA TYR A 174 18.88 13.77 -14.44
C TYR A 174 19.67 13.89 -15.75
N ASP A 175 20.41 12.84 -16.16
CA ASP A 175 21.37 12.94 -17.27
C ASP A 175 20.91 12.31 -18.61
N ASP A 176 20.06 11.28 -18.56
CA ASP A 176 19.56 10.54 -19.74
C ASP A 176 18.16 10.99 -20.21
N GLY A 177 17.57 11.96 -19.49
CA GLY A 177 16.27 12.54 -19.77
C GLY A 177 15.07 11.62 -19.49
N ARG A 178 15.24 10.43 -18.88
CA ARG A 178 14.12 9.52 -18.56
C ARG A 178 14.09 9.16 -17.09
N VAL A 179 12.95 9.40 -16.46
CA VAL A 179 12.78 9.20 -15.02
C VAL A 179 12.60 7.72 -14.69
N GLY A 180 13.37 7.23 -13.73
CA GLY A 180 13.27 5.88 -13.20
C GLY A 180 13.40 5.85 -11.69
N ALA A 181 12.66 4.94 -11.04
CA ALA A 181 12.76 4.66 -9.62
C ALA A 181 12.70 3.15 -9.40
N TYR A 182 13.67 2.62 -8.65
CA TYR A 182 13.87 1.20 -8.44
C TYR A 182 14.08 0.98 -6.95
N LYS A 183 13.22 0.18 -6.33
CA LYS A 183 13.25 -0.07 -4.88
C LYS A 183 13.41 -1.55 -4.62
N VAL A 184 14.30 -1.89 -3.70
CA VAL A 184 14.44 -3.24 -3.16
C VAL A 184 14.47 -3.17 -1.65
N SER A 185 13.76 -4.07 -0.99
CA SER A 185 13.59 -4.02 0.46
C SER A 185 13.31 -5.38 1.07
N GLY A 186 13.62 -5.47 2.36
CA GLY A 186 13.10 -6.49 3.27
C GLY A 186 12.55 -5.85 4.54
N TRP A 187 11.67 -6.56 5.23
CA TRP A 187 11.20 -6.17 6.55
C TRP A 187 11.15 -7.35 7.51
N VAL A 188 11.24 -7.04 8.80
CA VAL A 188 10.97 -7.97 9.91
C VAL A 188 9.97 -7.32 10.85
N ASN A 189 9.02 -8.10 11.33
CA ASN A 189 8.08 -7.75 12.37
C ASN A 189 8.29 -8.71 13.56
N THR A 190 8.43 -8.15 14.76
CA THR A 190 8.71 -8.90 15.99
C THR A 190 7.46 -9.28 16.78
N SER A 191 6.27 -8.84 16.36
CA SER A 191 5.02 -9.28 16.98
C SER A 191 4.67 -10.72 16.58
N ASN A 192 4.02 -11.43 17.50
CA ASN A 192 3.61 -12.81 17.26
C ASN A 192 2.57 -12.91 16.14
N GLY A 193 2.67 -13.93 15.30
CA GLY A 193 1.66 -14.30 14.30
C GLY A 193 1.23 -15.75 14.45
N ASP A 194 -0.01 -16.04 14.06
CA ASP A 194 -0.52 -17.41 14.00
C ASP A 194 -0.03 -18.11 12.74
N ASP A 195 0.45 -19.34 12.87
CA ASP A 195 0.79 -20.16 11.71
C ASP A 195 -0.50 -20.52 10.95
N VAL A 196 -0.50 -20.33 9.64
CA VAL A 196 -1.71 -20.54 8.81
C VAL A 196 -2.07 -22.01 8.59
N PHE A 197 -1.24 -22.96 9.03
CA PHE A 197 -1.44 -24.39 8.76
C PHE A 197 -1.19 -25.30 9.97
N TYR A 198 -0.17 -25.04 10.79
CA TYR A 198 0.17 -25.90 11.93
C TYR A 198 -0.42 -25.42 13.25
N ASP A 199 -0.95 -26.37 14.03
CA ASP A 199 -1.35 -26.16 15.43
C ASP A 199 -0.16 -26.20 16.38
N LEU A 200 -0.39 -25.95 17.68
CA LEU A 200 0.62 -25.99 18.74
C LEU A 200 1.41 -27.32 18.85
N ASN A 201 0.86 -28.42 18.34
CA ASN A 201 1.49 -29.74 18.28
C ASN A 201 2.12 -30.05 16.91
N ARG A 202 2.21 -29.06 16.01
CA ARG A 202 2.71 -29.17 14.63
C ARG A 202 1.90 -30.13 13.76
N ARG A 203 0.60 -30.23 14.00
CA ARG A 203 -0.36 -30.97 13.16
C ARG A 203 -1.23 -29.99 12.35
N PRO A 204 -1.84 -30.41 11.22
CA PRO A 204 -2.70 -29.52 10.45
C PRO A 204 -3.89 -29.02 11.27
N ILE A 205 -4.05 -27.70 11.40
CA ILE A 205 -5.15 -27.05 12.15
C ILE A 205 -6.51 -27.52 11.63
N ALA A 206 -6.65 -27.67 10.31
CA ALA A 206 -7.87 -28.12 9.65
C ALA A 206 -8.35 -29.51 10.13
N ILE A 207 -7.45 -30.36 10.66
CA ILE A 207 -7.78 -31.69 11.16
C ILE A 207 -8.06 -31.67 12.67
N THR A 208 -7.28 -30.91 13.42
CA THR A 208 -7.29 -30.98 14.89
C THR A 208 -8.21 -29.96 15.55
N GLY A 209 -8.45 -28.81 14.90
CA GLY A 209 -9.17 -27.68 15.47
C GLY A 209 -8.48 -27.01 16.67
N LEU A 210 -7.23 -27.36 16.96
CA LEU A 210 -6.45 -26.78 18.06
C LEU A 210 -5.91 -25.40 17.70
N GLU A 211 -5.46 -24.66 18.73
CA GLU A 211 -4.87 -23.33 18.54
C GLU A 211 -3.65 -23.36 17.60
N PRO A 212 -3.47 -22.33 16.75
CA PRO A 212 -2.34 -22.23 15.84
C PRO A 212 -0.98 -22.18 16.57
N LEU A 213 0.06 -22.70 15.91
CA LEU A 213 1.43 -22.50 16.33
C LEU A 213 1.79 -21.02 16.25
N ARG A 214 2.17 -20.41 17.36
CA ARG A 214 2.66 -19.02 17.40
C ARG A 214 4.06 -18.91 16.80
N ARG A 215 4.24 -17.97 15.87
CA ARG A 215 5.53 -17.58 15.28
C ARG A 215 5.96 -16.24 15.85
N SER A 216 7.21 -16.13 16.30
CA SER A 216 7.76 -14.93 16.97
C SER A 216 8.36 -13.90 16.02
N ALA A 217 8.40 -14.20 14.72
CA ALA A 217 8.88 -13.28 13.70
C ALA A 217 8.10 -13.48 12.41
N ARG A 218 7.76 -12.36 11.78
CA ARG A 218 7.08 -12.28 10.47
C ARG A 218 7.94 -11.39 9.59
N TYR A 219 8.00 -11.67 8.30
CA TYR A 219 8.97 -10.99 7.44
C TYR A 219 8.55 -11.04 5.99
N GLY A 220 9.27 -10.30 5.16
CA GLY A 220 9.10 -10.40 3.73
C GLY A 220 10.04 -9.48 2.98
N VAL A 221 9.88 -9.48 1.67
CA VAL A 221 10.65 -8.68 0.72
C VAL A 221 9.72 -8.09 -0.33
N TYR A 222 10.10 -6.93 -0.87
CA TYR A 222 9.45 -6.40 -2.06
C TYR A 222 10.45 -5.76 -3.00
N PHE A 223 9.97 -5.60 -4.23
CA PHE A 223 10.68 -4.99 -5.33
C PHE A 223 9.70 -4.11 -6.11
N ASN A 224 10.07 -2.84 -6.33
CA ASN A 224 9.28 -1.91 -7.13
C ASN A 224 10.15 -1.34 -8.27
N ILE A 225 9.59 -1.29 -9.47
CA ILE A 225 10.14 -0.58 -10.62
C ILE A 225 9.09 0.41 -11.09
N GLN A 226 9.54 1.63 -11.39
CA GLN A 226 8.83 2.55 -12.25
C GLN A 226 9.83 3.16 -13.23
N GLN A 227 9.54 3.10 -14.53
CA GLN A 227 10.44 3.61 -15.57
C GLN A 227 9.67 4.32 -16.67
N GLN A 228 10.06 5.54 -16.99
CA GLN A 228 9.63 6.24 -18.19
C GLN A 228 10.34 5.64 -19.42
N VAL A 229 9.55 5.14 -20.36
CA VAL A 229 10.04 4.49 -21.59
C VAL A 229 10.01 5.44 -22.78
N THR A 230 9.06 6.38 -22.83
CA THR A 230 8.94 7.36 -23.92
C THR A 230 8.56 8.75 -23.40
N GLY A 231 8.62 9.73 -24.30
CA GLY A 231 8.23 11.11 -24.02
C GLY A 231 9.32 11.93 -23.35
N THR A 232 8.92 13.02 -22.70
CA THR A 232 9.82 14.01 -22.11
C THR A 232 9.75 13.99 -20.60
N SER A 233 10.86 14.33 -19.95
CA SER A 233 10.93 14.59 -18.52
C SER A 233 11.39 16.02 -18.25
N LYS A 234 11.09 16.51 -17.06
CA LYS A 234 11.57 17.78 -16.55
C LYS A 234 11.66 17.68 -15.04
N ASP A 235 12.77 18.15 -14.46
CA ASP A 235 12.99 18.20 -13.01
C ASP A 235 12.76 16.85 -12.32
N GLY A 236 13.27 15.77 -12.93
CA GLY A 236 13.12 14.40 -12.39
C GLY A 236 11.67 13.86 -12.45
N LYS A 237 10.77 14.46 -13.24
CA LYS A 237 9.38 14.01 -13.41
C LYS A 237 9.02 13.79 -14.88
N SER A 238 8.25 12.73 -15.15
CA SER A 238 7.69 12.50 -16.48
C SER A 238 6.61 13.56 -16.80
N VAL A 239 6.81 14.29 -17.90
CA VAL A 239 5.88 15.31 -18.39
C VAL A 239 4.93 14.71 -19.41
N THR A 240 5.43 13.87 -20.31
CA THR A 240 4.64 13.19 -21.35
C THR A 240 5.15 11.77 -21.58
N GLY A 241 4.32 10.95 -22.23
CA GLY A 241 4.71 9.64 -22.75
C GLY A 241 4.38 8.48 -21.82
N LEU A 242 4.98 7.33 -22.15
CA LEU A 242 4.72 6.05 -21.52
C LEU A 242 5.66 5.82 -20.34
N SER A 243 5.11 5.46 -19.20
CA SER A 243 5.82 4.88 -18.08
C SER A 243 5.28 3.48 -17.78
N VAL A 244 6.15 2.57 -17.38
CA VAL A 244 5.79 1.21 -16.95
C VAL A 244 6.10 1.05 -15.47
N PHE A 245 5.38 0.16 -14.80
CA PHE A 245 5.66 -0.21 -13.41
C PHE A 245 5.57 -1.72 -13.19
N LEU A 246 6.28 -2.18 -12.17
CA LEU A 246 6.20 -3.53 -11.61
C LEU A 246 6.36 -3.44 -10.10
N ASN A 247 5.41 -3.98 -9.35
CA ASN A 247 5.45 -4.14 -7.91
C ASN A 247 5.35 -5.63 -7.60
N ALA A 248 6.33 -6.20 -6.92
CA ALA A 248 6.32 -7.58 -6.49
C ALA A 248 6.60 -7.63 -4.99
N THR A 249 5.75 -8.31 -4.22
CA THR A 249 5.88 -8.45 -2.76
C THR A 249 5.70 -9.91 -2.37
N GLN A 250 6.59 -10.40 -1.51
CA GLN A 250 6.53 -11.73 -0.91
C GLN A 250 6.61 -11.59 0.61
N ALA A 251 5.56 -12.00 1.31
CA ALA A 251 5.51 -12.14 2.75
C ALA A 251 5.82 -13.58 3.17
N ASP A 252 6.11 -13.77 4.47
CA ASP A 252 6.40 -15.09 5.01
C ASP A 252 5.21 -16.03 4.85
N ARG A 253 5.50 -17.25 4.44
CA ARG A 253 4.48 -18.29 4.26
C ARG A 253 4.03 -18.90 5.59
N ALA A 254 4.64 -18.50 6.71
CA ALA A 254 4.30 -19.06 8.01
C ALA A 254 2.97 -18.50 8.51
N THR A 255 2.80 -17.18 8.41
CA THR A 255 1.74 -16.42 9.06
C THR A 255 0.87 -15.62 8.10
N SER A 256 1.29 -15.44 6.85
CA SER A 256 0.54 -14.66 5.86
C SER A 256 -0.48 -15.55 5.15
N THR A 257 -1.75 -15.16 5.17
CA THR A 257 -2.82 -15.83 4.40
C THR A 257 -2.67 -15.56 2.92
N THR A 258 -2.33 -14.32 2.56
CA THR A 258 -1.92 -13.91 1.22
C THR A 258 -0.41 -13.65 1.24
N ASP A 259 0.37 -14.54 0.64
CA ASP A 259 1.82 -14.51 0.77
C ASP A 259 2.53 -13.76 -0.36
N ASN A 260 1.88 -13.57 -1.52
CA ASN A 260 2.51 -12.90 -2.65
C ASN A 260 1.52 -12.02 -3.43
N GLN A 261 2.01 -10.89 -3.92
CA GLN A 261 1.31 -10.10 -4.93
C GLN A 261 2.29 -9.55 -5.96
N ILE A 262 1.93 -9.66 -7.23
CA ILE A 262 2.64 -9.05 -8.35
C ILE A 262 1.65 -8.17 -9.10
N ALA A 263 1.96 -6.90 -9.26
CA ALA A 263 1.19 -5.94 -10.03
C ALA A 263 2.09 -5.27 -11.06
N ALA A 264 1.69 -5.26 -12.31
CA ALA A 264 2.42 -4.61 -13.39
C ALA A 264 1.47 -3.78 -14.24
N GLY A 265 1.98 -2.75 -14.89
CA GLY A 265 1.14 -1.92 -15.72
C GLY A 265 1.88 -0.75 -16.33
N LEU A 266 1.08 0.18 -16.84
CA LEU A 266 1.54 1.35 -17.54
C LEU A 266 0.70 2.58 -17.23
N PHE A 267 1.34 3.73 -17.39
CA PHE A 267 0.73 5.04 -17.41
C PHE A 267 1.15 5.74 -18.69
N TYR A 268 0.19 6.25 -19.45
CA TYR A 268 0.44 7.10 -20.60
C TYR A 268 -0.05 8.51 -20.32
N LYS A 269 0.88 9.46 -20.20
CA LYS A 269 0.57 10.87 -19.93
C LYS A 269 0.54 11.67 -21.24
N GLY A 270 -0.53 12.44 -21.43
CA GLY A 270 -0.70 13.30 -22.60
C GLY A 270 -0.98 12.54 -23.90
N LEU A 271 -1.73 11.43 -23.82
CA LEU A 271 -2.12 10.64 -25.00
C LEU A 271 -2.92 11.47 -26.02
N VAL A 272 -3.74 12.42 -25.52
CA VAL A 272 -4.56 13.31 -26.34
C VAL A 272 -3.88 14.69 -26.39
N PRO A 273 -3.47 15.19 -27.57
CA PRO A 273 -2.62 16.39 -27.67
C PRO A 273 -3.19 17.66 -27.02
N TRP A 274 -4.51 17.88 -27.08
CA TRP A 274 -5.16 19.03 -26.46
C TRP A 274 -5.48 18.85 -24.97
N ARG A 275 -5.20 17.66 -24.40
CA ARG A 275 -5.31 17.36 -22.97
C ARG A 275 -4.00 16.78 -22.43
N PRO A 276 -2.91 17.56 -22.41
CA PRO A 276 -1.57 17.07 -22.08
C PRO A 276 -1.42 16.57 -20.63
N ASN A 277 -2.36 16.90 -19.74
CA ASN A 277 -2.35 16.46 -18.35
C ASN A 277 -3.12 15.16 -18.10
N ASP A 278 -3.89 14.69 -19.08
CA ASP A 278 -4.69 13.46 -18.93
C ASP A 278 -3.78 12.22 -18.94
N ILE A 279 -4.17 11.23 -18.16
CA ILE A 279 -3.39 10.00 -17.94
C ILE A 279 -4.28 8.79 -18.23
N LEU A 280 -3.85 7.94 -19.16
CA LEU A 280 -4.40 6.60 -19.32
C LEU A 280 -3.60 5.64 -18.45
N GLY A 281 -4.25 4.93 -17.54
CA GLY A 281 -3.62 3.87 -16.74
C GLY A 281 -4.18 2.51 -17.11
N PHE A 282 -3.32 1.50 -17.19
CA PHE A 282 -3.71 0.10 -17.30
C PHE A 282 -2.83 -0.75 -16.39
N GLY A 283 -3.43 -1.62 -15.58
CA GLY A 283 -2.73 -2.49 -14.65
C GLY A 283 -3.31 -3.90 -14.66
N VAL A 284 -2.45 -4.89 -14.41
CA VAL A 284 -2.79 -6.29 -14.17
C VAL A 284 -2.06 -6.77 -12.91
N ALA A 285 -2.75 -7.48 -12.04
CA ALA A 285 -2.21 -7.98 -10.79
C ALA A 285 -2.61 -9.42 -10.54
N ARG A 286 -1.73 -10.16 -9.86
CA ARG A 286 -1.99 -11.47 -9.28
C ARG A 286 -1.83 -11.35 -7.76
N THR A 287 -2.86 -11.74 -7.02
CA THR A 287 -2.83 -11.83 -5.55
C THR A 287 -2.95 -13.30 -5.17
N ASN A 288 -1.93 -13.85 -4.51
CA ASN A 288 -1.80 -15.27 -4.22
C ASN A 288 -2.23 -15.61 -2.79
N VAL A 289 -3.19 -16.52 -2.64
CA VAL A 289 -3.45 -17.19 -1.37
C VAL A 289 -2.33 -18.21 -1.12
N ASN A 290 -1.76 -18.15 0.08
CA ASN A 290 -0.64 -18.99 0.46
C ASN A 290 -1.00 -20.48 0.30
N GLY A 291 -0.17 -21.23 -0.41
CA GLY A 291 -0.41 -22.67 -0.64
C GLY A 291 -0.53 -23.51 0.64
N ARG A 292 -0.05 -23.02 1.79
CA ARG A 292 -0.29 -23.67 3.10
C ARG A 292 -1.75 -23.52 3.57
N VAL A 293 -2.39 -22.39 3.28
CA VAL A 293 -3.83 -22.20 3.49
C VAL A 293 -4.63 -23.12 2.56
N ALA A 294 -4.27 -23.14 1.27
CA ALA A 294 -4.88 -24.03 0.28
C ALA A 294 -4.80 -25.51 0.71
N ARG A 295 -3.61 -25.94 1.16
CA ARG A 295 -3.42 -27.30 1.70
C ARG A 295 -4.26 -27.58 2.94
N GLY A 296 -4.49 -26.57 3.79
CA GLY A 296 -5.41 -26.70 4.92
C GLY A 296 -6.86 -26.88 4.47
N GLN A 297 -7.28 -26.15 3.43
CA GLN A 297 -8.63 -26.25 2.86
C GLN A 297 -8.88 -27.62 2.22
N GLU A 298 -7.90 -28.19 1.53
CA GLU A 298 -7.97 -29.56 0.99
C GLU A 298 -8.21 -30.64 2.05
N LEU A 299 -7.77 -30.38 3.29
CA LEU A 299 -7.91 -31.32 4.41
C LEU A 299 -9.23 -31.15 5.18
N ASP A 300 -9.97 -30.08 4.93
CA ASP A 300 -11.24 -29.78 5.58
C ASP A 300 -12.41 -30.21 4.68
N PRO A 301 -13.07 -31.36 4.95
CA PRO A 301 -14.17 -31.86 4.11
C PRO A 301 -15.42 -30.97 4.16
N THR A 302 -15.46 -29.98 5.05
CA THR A 302 -16.59 -29.04 5.18
C THR A 302 -16.38 -27.74 4.41
N ARG A 303 -15.19 -27.50 3.84
CA ARG A 303 -14.90 -26.28 3.08
C ARG A 303 -15.15 -26.48 1.58
N PRO A 304 -15.99 -25.63 0.95
CA PRO A 304 -16.47 -25.88 -0.40
C PRO A 304 -15.51 -25.50 -1.54
N ALA A 305 -14.44 -24.73 -1.29
CA ALA A 305 -13.49 -24.37 -2.35
C ALA A 305 -12.07 -24.16 -1.83
N VAL A 306 -11.09 -24.69 -2.56
CA VAL A 306 -9.66 -24.44 -2.34
C VAL A 306 -9.29 -23.15 -3.05
N GLN A 307 -8.72 -22.20 -2.31
CA GLN A 307 -8.29 -20.92 -2.84
C GLN A 307 -6.86 -21.02 -3.40
N ASP A 308 -6.62 -20.32 -4.50
CA ASP A 308 -5.33 -20.20 -5.19
C ASP A 308 -5.01 -18.72 -5.42
N ALA A 309 -5.24 -18.18 -6.61
CA ALA A 309 -4.86 -16.81 -6.95
C ALA A 309 -6.00 -16.03 -7.63
N GLU A 310 -6.14 -14.77 -7.22
CA GLU A 310 -7.03 -13.80 -7.83
C GLU A 310 -6.24 -12.95 -8.83
N TYR A 311 -6.85 -12.68 -9.98
CA TYR A 311 -6.27 -11.84 -11.02
C TYR A 311 -7.13 -10.61 -11.24
N ALA A 312 -6.60 -9.43 -10.93
CA ALA A 312 -7.30 -8.16 -11.12
C ALA A 312 -6.70 -7.41 -12.31
N SER A 313 -7.52 -6.67 -13.02
CA SER A 313 -7.08 -5.67 -13.99
C SER A 313 -7.92 -4.41 -13.87
N GLU A 314 -7.31 -3.27 -14.15
CA GLU A 314 -8.01 -1.99 -14.20
C GLU A 314 -7.49 -1.15 -15.35
N ILE A 315 -8.40 -0.55 -16.10
CA ILE A 315 -8.12 0.54 -17.03
C ILE A 315 -8.86 1.78 -16.58
N TYR A 316 -8.18 2.93 -16.56
CA TYR A 316 -8.79 4.23 -16.27
C TYR A 316 -8.29 5.31 -17.21
N TYR A 317 -9.10 6.34 -17.41
CA TYR A 317 -8.67 7.56 -18.09
C TYR A 317 -8.91 8.76 -17.18
N SER A 318 -7.85 9.44 -16.77
CA SER A 318 -7.92 10.64 -15.94
C SER A 318 -8.18 11.87 -16.78
N VAL A 319 -9.18 12.65 -16.36
CA VAL A 319 -9.54 13.95 -16.91
C VAL A 319 -9.36 15.02 -15.83
N HIS A 320 -8.75 16.14 -16.22
CA HIS A 320 -8.57 17.31 -15.34
C HIS A 320 -9.35 18.53 -15.86
N PRO A 321 -10.67 18.63 -15.58
CA PRO A 321 -11.47 19.77 -16.05
C PRO A 321 -10.97 21.10 -15.49
N THR A 322 -10.41 21.09 -14.27
CA THR A 322 -9.82 22.24 -13.58
C THR A 322 -8.56 21.79 -12.84
N LYS A 323 -7.81 22.74 -12.27
CA LYS A 323 -6.60 22.42 -11.47
C LYS A 323 -6.89 21.72 -10.14
N TRP A 324 -8.11 21.84 -9.63
CA TRP A 324 -8.54 21.34 -8.32
C TRP A 324 -9.44 20.11 -8.42
N LEU A 325 -9.82 19.67 -9.63
CA LEU A 325 -10.68 18.51 -9.85
C LEU A 325 -10.04 17.52 -10.80
N GLU A 326 -9.97 16.27 -10.37
CA GLU A 326 -9.58 15.14 -11.20
C GLU A 326 -10.66 14.05 -11.18
N LEU A 327 -11.00 13.53 -12.35
CA LEU A 327 -12.00 12.48 -12.53
C LEU A 327 -11.41 11.32 -13.33
N ARG A 328 -11.52 10.11 -12.80
CA ARG A 328 -10.97 8.87 -13.37
C ARG A 328 -12.05 7.79 -13.48
N PRO A 329 -12.93 7.85 -14.49
CA PRO A 329 -13.75 6.70 -14.85
C PRO A 329 -12.84 5.50 -15.13
N ASN A 330 -13.22 4.33 -14.62
CA ASN A 330 -12.45 3.11 -14.74
C ASN A 330 -13.34 1.89 -14.95
N VAL A 331 -12.74 0.85 -15.54
CA VAL A 331 -13.32 -0.49 -15.65
C VAL A 331 -12.35 -1.46 -15.00
N GLN A 332 -12.87 -2.26 -14.09
CA GLN A 332 -12.12 -3.32 -13.43
C GLN A 332 -12.66 -4.69 -13.84
N TRP A 333 -11.76 -5.64 -14.01
CA TRP A 333 -12.08 -7.06 -14.22
C TRP A 333 -11.32 -7.90 -13.21
N VAL A 334 -12.01 -8.76 -12.48
CA VAL A 334 -11.42 -9.69 -11.51
C VAL A 334 -11.78 -11.11 -11.93
N HIS A 335 -10.75 -11.89 -12.26
CA HIS A 335 -10.85 -13.30 -12.56
C HIS A 335 -10.46 -14.13 -11.32
N ASN A 336 -11.21 -15.19 -11.06
CA ASN A 336 -11.12 -16.00 -9.83
C ASN A 336 -11.18 -15.14 -8.56
N PRO A 337 -12.27 -14.40 -8.31
CA PRO A 337 -12.39 -13.62 -7.09
C PRO A 337 -12.20 -14.52 -5.86
N GLY A 338 -11.39 -14.06 -4.91
CA GLY A 338 -11.02 -14.83 -3.72
C GLY A 338 -9.98 -15.93 -4.00
N GLY A 339 -9.49 -16.04 -5.22
CA GLY A 339 -8.67 -17.17 -5.67
C GLY A 339 -9.46 -18.45 -5.88
N VAL A 340 -10.79 -18.40 -6.01
CA VAL A 340 -11.63 -19.57 -6.23
C VAL A 340 -11.83 -19.80 -7.73
N HIS A 341 -11.36 -20.94 -8.25
CA HIS A 341 -11.39 -21.25 -9.69
C HIS A 341 -12.79 -21.33 -10.31
N ASP A 342 -13.78 -21.80 -9.55
CA ASP A 342 -15.16 -21.95 -10.05
C ASP A 342 -16.03 -20.70 -9.80
N ALA A 343 -15.45 -19.61 -9.27
CA ALA A 343 -16.18 -18.38 -9.05
C ALA A 343 -16.35 -17.60 -10.37
N ASN A 344 -17.52 -16.98 -10.54
CA ASN A 344 -17.76 -16.14 -11.72
C ASN A 344 -16.88 -14.89 -11.68
N ASP A 345 -16.33 -14.53 -12.84
CA ASP A 345 -15.59 -13.28 -13.00
C ASP A 345 -16.44 -12.06 -12.65
N VAL A 346 -15.78 -11.03 -12.12
CA VAL A 346 -16.42 -9.81 -11.65
C VAL A 346 -15.98 -8.62 -12.49
N ALA A 347 -16.95 -7.95 -13.10
CA ALA A 347 -16.75 -6.67 -13.79
C ALA A 347 -17.29 -5.52 -12.94
N VAL A 348 -16.51 -4.45 -12.77
CA VAL A 348 -16.91 -3.25 -12.03
C VAL A 348 -16.69 -2.01 -12.88
N LEU A 349 -17.72 -1.17 -12.97
CA LEU A 349 -17.61 0.19 -13.48
C LEU A 349 -17.39 1.15 -12.30
N GLY A 350 -16.27 1.87 -12.33
CA GLY A 350 -15.85 2.77 -11.26
C GLY A 350 -15.72 4.21 -11.72
N LEU A 351 -15.80 5.13 -10.76
CA LEU A 351 -15.41 6.52 -10.93
C LEU A 351 -14.65 6.94 -9.67
N LYS A 352 -13.36 7.20 -9.82
CA LYS A 352 -12.54 7.80 -8.77
C LYS A 352 -12.45 9.29 -9.03
N GLY A 353 -12.73 10.11 -8.02
CA GLY A 353 -12.60 11.56 -8.06
C GLY A 353 -11.63 12.04 -6.99
N ALA A 354 -10.88 13.09 -7.28
CA ALA A 354 -10.10 13.81 -6.28
C ALA A 354 -10.38 15.31 -6.40
N ILE A 355 -10.58 15.95 -5.26
CA ILE A 355 -10.73 17.40 -5.14
C ILE A 355 -9.63 17.89 -4.21
N THR A 356 -8.80 18.80 -4.70
CA THR A 356 -7.71 19.41 -3.92
C THR A 356 -7.93 20.91 -3.86
N LEU A 357 -8.15 21.42 -2.64
CA LEU A 357 -8.44 22.84 -2.38
C LEU A 357 -7.20 23.63 -2.00
#